data_AF-A0A1E8CUM0-F1
#
_entry.id   AF-A0A1E8CUM0-F1
#
_cell.length_a   1.000
_cell.length_b   1.000
_cell.length_c   1.000
_cell.angle_alpha   90.00
_cell.angle_beta   90.00
_cell.angle_gamma   90.00
#
_symmetry.space_group_name_H-M   'P 1'
#
loop_
_entity.id
_entity.type
_entity.pdbx_description
1 polymer ?
#
loop_
_entity_poly.entity_id
_entity_poly.type
_entity_poly.pdbx_seq_one_letter_code
_entity_poly.pdbx_strand_id
1 'polypeptide(L)'
;MAKGAIDELSRVEHLKGQRSANVLTSVKTRREIVAAALAKRQPYTWVEVDDLFRSMRRTGLSPQVARNGRALWKLYLVDAQYGSCGYDGYGTWQMLEGRYTLAVVFEYAATLALVDVAYDEPEGARDDFRYNASAEELPYLSRYDGLRALRLNGLGAYALGLTDRPAHPRPL
;
A
#
# COMPACT_ATOMS: atom_id res chain seq x y z
N MET A 1 -7.31 19.06 -11.78
CA MET A 1 -6.87 17.88 -10.99
C MET A 1 -5.66 18.33 -10.18
N ALA A 2 -5.80 18.50 -8.86
CA ALA A 2 -4.67 18.87 -8.02
C ALA A 2 -3.63 17.74 -8.06
N LYS A 3 -2.43 18.03 -8.59
CA LYS A 3 -1.30 17.12 -8.54
C LYS A 3 -0.82 17.12 -7.08
N GLY A 4 -0.98 16.00 -6.37
CA GLY A 4 -0.39 15.87 -5.04
C GLY A 4 1.10 16.16 -5.13
N ALA A 5 1.66 16.88 -4.15
CA ALA A 5 3.07 17.27 -4.16
C ALA A 5 4.02 16.05 -4.26
N ILE A 6 3.59 14.90 -3.72
CA ILE A 6 4.30 13.62 -3.73
C ILE A 6 3.28 12.50 -3.98
N ASP A 7 3.68 11.46 -4.71
CA ASP A 7 2.92 10.21 -4.92
C ASP A 7 3.57 9.09 -4.11
N GLU A 8 2.80 8.37 -3.28
CA GLU A 8 3.33 7.35 -2.36
C GLU A 8 3.92 6.15 -3.09
N LEU A 9 3.47 5.88 -4.32
CA LEU A 9 4.06 4.82 -5.11
C LEU A 9 5.56 5.08 -5.35
N SER A 10 5.98 6.36 -5.33
CA SER A 10 7.39 6.74 -5.46
C SER A 10 8.31 6.21 -4.37
N ARG A 11 7.73 5.71 -3.28
CA ARG A 11 8.42 5.05 -2.17
C ARG A 11 8.54 3.54 -2.33
N VAL A 12 8.05 2.97 -3.43
CA VAL A 12 8.28 1.58 -3.81
C VAL A 12 9.46 1.57 -4.77
N GLU A 13 10.68 1.62 -4.24
CA GLU A 13 11.86 2.01 -5.00
C GLU A 13 12.16 1.06 -6.16
N HIS A 14 11.86 -0.23 -6.01
CA HIS A 14 12.09 -1.24 -7.05
C HIS A 14 11.02 -1.25 -8.15
N LEU A 15 9.86 -0.62 -7.93
CA LEU A 15 8.82 -0.46 -8.95
C LEU A 15 9.12 0.78 -9.81
N LYS A 16 9.55 0.55 -11.05
CA LYS A 16 9.96 1.59 -11.99
C LYS A 16 8.82 1.97 -12.94
N GLY A 17 9.03 3.05 -13.71
CA GLY A 17 8.07 3.53 -14.71
C GLY A 17 6.91 4.39 -14.20
N GLN A 18 6.81 4.54 -12.88
CA GLN A 18 5.81 5.38 -12.20
C GLN A 18 5.80 6.87 -12.60
N ARG A 19 6.92 7.40 -13.11
CA ARG A 19 7.04 8.81 -13.54
C ARG A 19 6.58 9.04 -14.98
N SER A 20 6.29 7.97 -15.73
CA SER A 20 5.84 8.09 -17.11
C SER A 20 4.44 8.70 -17.21
N ALA A 21 4.21 9.46 -18.27
CA ALA A 21 2.93 10.13 -18.49
C ALA A 21 1.78 9.12 -18.62
N ASN A 22 0.63 9.48 -18.02
CA ASN A 22 -0.63 8.73 -18.09
C ASN A 22 -0.55 7.28 -17.57
N VAL A 23 0.36 6.98 -16.64
CA VAL A 23 0.46 5.67 -16.01
C VAL A 23 -0.48 5.56 -14.80
N LEU A 24 -0.35 6.49 -13.86
CA LEU A 24 -1.03 6.42 -12.57
C LEU A 24 -2.42 7.06 -12.59
N THR A 25 -3.31 6.54 -11.75
CA THR A 25 -4.59 7.15 -11.39
C THR A 25 -4.40 8.38 -10.47
N SER A 26 -5.49 8.96 -9.96
CA SER A 26 -5.45 10.13 -9.09
C SER A 26 -4.93 9.79 -7.69
N VAL A 27 -3.85 10.46 -7.25
CA VAL A 27 -3.30 10.34 -5.89
C VAL A 27 -4.37 10.56 -4.82
N LYS A 28 -5.19 11.61 -4.96
CA LYS A 28 -6.26 11.92 -4.00
C LYS A 28 -7.21 10.73 -3.82
N THR A 29 -7.68 10.17 -4.93
CA THR A 29 -8.64 9.05 -4.92
C THR A 29 -8.03 7.80 -4.30
N ARG A 30 -6.76 7.49 -4.59
CA ARG A 30 -6.08 6.34 -4.01
C ARG A 30 -5.95 6.45 -2.48
N ARG A 31 -5.58 7.63 -1.98
CA ARG A 31 -5.51 7.90 -0.52
C ARG A 31 -6.89 7.77 0.15
N GLU A 32 -7.94 8.32 -0.46
CA GLU A 32 -9.31 8.22 0.06
C GLU A 32 -9.76 6.75 0.17
N ILE A 33 -9.40 5.91 -0.80
CA ILE A 33 -9.72 4.48 -0.76
C ILE A 33 -8.99 3.76 0.39
N VAL A 34 -7.71 4.07 0.61
CA VAL A 34 -6.96 3.50 1.75
C VAL A 34 -7.56 3.96 3.09
N ALA A 35 -7.92 5.24 3.22
CA ALA A 35 -8.59 5.75 4.41
C ALA A 35 -9.95 5.06 4.66
N ALA A 36 -10.75 4.86 3.60
CA ALA A 36 -12.00 4.12 3.68
C ALA A 36 -11.80 2.65 4.08
N ALA A 37 -10.70 2.03 3.66
CA ALA A 37 -10.36 0.67 4.08
C ALA A 37 -10.00 0.59 5.56
N LEU A 38 -9.22 1.55 6.07
CA LEU A 38 -8.91 1.67 7.49
C LEU A 38 -10.16 1.93 8.34
N ALA A 39 -11.09 2.75 7.84
CA ALA A 39 -12.35 3.05 8.54
C ALA A 39 -13.26 1.81 8.70
N LYS A 40 -13.05 0.76 7.91
CA LYS A 40 -13.75 -0.53 8.07
C LYS A 40 -13.05 -1.47 9.07
N ARG A 41 -11.99 -1.04 9.76
CA ARG A 41 -11.31 -1.84 10.79
C ARG A 41 -11.92 -1.57 12.15
N GLN A 42 -12.02 -2.62 12.95
CA GLN A 42 -12.42 -2.49 14.34
C GLN A 42 -11.30 -1.78 15.11
N PRO A 43 -11.60 -0.67 15.83
CA PRO A 43 -10.62 -0.03 16.68
C PRO A 43 -10.05 -1.00 17.74
N TYR A 44 -8.79 -0.78 18.12
CA TYR A 44 -8.06 -1.54 19.14
C TYR A 44 -7.87 -3.03 18.84
N THR A 45 -8.11 -3.46 17.60
CA THR A 45 -7.89 -4.84 17.16
C THR A 45 -6.74 -4.89 16.16
N TRP A 46 -5.77 -5.76 16.39
CA TRP A 46 -4.69 -6.02 15.44
C TRP A 46 -5.26 -6.72 14.20
N VAL A 47 -4.82 -6.26 13.02
CA VAL A 47 -5.14 -6.88 11.74
C VAL A 47 -3.84 -7.09 10.98
N GLU A 48 -3.63 -8.33 10.55
CA GLU A 48 -2.54 -8.65 9.63
C GLU A 48 -2.75 -7.91 8.32
N VAL A 49 -1.67 -7.43 7.73
CA VAL A 49 -1.70 -6.67 6.47
C VAL A 49 -2.33 -7.50 5.36
N ASP A 50 -2.05 -8.81 5.31
CA ASP A 50 -2.61 -9.68 4.28
C ASP A 50 -4.13 -9.86 4.44
N ASP A 51 -4.65 -9.76 5.66
CA ASP A 51 -6.10 -9.73 5.93
C ASP A 51 -6.72 -8.38 5.59
N LEU A 52 -6.01 -7.27 5.81
CA LEU A 52 -6.41 -5.96 5.31
C LEU A 52 -6.51 -6.00 3.77
N PHE A 53 -5.48 -6.51 3.09
CA PHE A 53 -5.46 -6.65 1.64
C PHE A 53 -6.60 -7.52 1.11
N ARG A 54 -6.82 -8.69 1.73
CA ARG A 54 -7.93 -9.59 1.39
C ARG A 54 -9.27 -8.89 1.57
N SER A 55 -9.46 -8.14 2.66
CA SER A 55 -10.68 -7.38 2.92
C SER A 55 -10.89 -6.24 1.93
N MET A 56 -9.83 -5.51 1.56
CA MET A 56 -9.87 -4.45 0.55
C MET A 56 -10.32 -4.99 -0.80
N ARG A 57 -9.71 -6.09 -1.26
CA ARG A 57 -10.09 -6.78 -2.50
C ARG A 57 -11.54 -7.27 -2.46
N ARG A 58 -11.95 -7.94 -1.38
CA ARG A 58 -13.32 -8.45 -1.21
C ARG A 58 -14.38 -7.37 -1.19
N THR A 59 -14.06 -6.18 -0.67
CA THR A 59 -15.02 -5.08 -0.51
C THR A 59 -14.94 -4.00 -1.58
N GLY A 60 -14.14 -4.23 -2.63
CA GLY A 60 -13.97 -3.28 -3.74
C GLY A 60 -13.18 -2.01 -3.39
N LEU A 61 -12.55 -1.96 -2.21
CA LEU A 61 -11.71 -0.84 -1.77
C LEU A 61 -10.28 -0.99 -2.30
N SER A 62 -10.14 -1.09 -3.61
CA SER A 62 -8.85 -1.20 -4.29
C SER A 62 -8.40 0.18 -4.77
N PRO A 63 -7.25 0.72 -4.33
CA PRO A 63 -6.80 2.04 -4.74
C PRO A 63 -6.45 2.16 -6.22
N GLN A 64 -6.44 1.06 -7.00
CA GLN A 64 -6.19 1.01 -8.44
C GLN A 64 -5.03 1.90 -8.90
N VAL A 65 -3.82 1.35 -8.92
CA VAL A 65 -2.61 2.13 -9.20
C VAL A 65 -2.52 2.52 -10.68
N ALA A 66 -2.60 1.52 -11.57
CA ALA A 66 -2.51 1.72 -13.00
C ALA A 66 -3.83 2.18 -13.60
N ARG A 67 -3.77 3.17 -14.50
CA ARG A 67 -4.98 3.74 -15.12
C ARG A 67 -5.74 2.75 -16.02
N ASN A 68 -5.03 1.81 -16.63
CA ASN A 68 -5.58 0.79 -17.52
C ASN A 68 -4.53 -0.30 -17.78
N GLY A 69 -4.91 -1.36 -18.50
CA GLY A 69 -3.99 -2.44 -18.86
C GLY A 69 -2.74 -1.98 -19.62
N ARG A 70 -2.84 -0.98 -20.51
CA ARG A 70 -1.67 -0.42 -21.22
C ARG A 70 -0.70 0.31 -20.30
N ALA A 71 -1.19 0.88 -19.19
CA ALA A 71 -0.35 1.52 -18.19
C ALA A 71 0.48 0.52 -17.38
N LEU A 72 -0.02 -0.71 -17.18
CA LEU A 72 0.74 -1.78 -16.51
C LEU A 72 2.03 -2.12 -17.24
N TRP A 73 2.01 -2.11 -18.58
CA TRP A 73 3.20 -2.38 -19.39
C TRP A 73 4.35 -1.38 -19.17
N LYS A 74 4.03 -0.19 -18.66
CA LYS A 74 5.02 0.84 -18.34
C LYS A 74 5.60 0.68 -16.93
N LEU A 75 4.97 -0.10 -16.06
CA LEU A 75 5.47 -0.43 -14.73
C LEU A 75 6.29 -1.71 -14.82
N TYR A 76 7.44 -1.75 -14.15
CA TYR A 76 8.33 -2.91 -14.21
C TYR A 76 9.25 -3.00 -13.00
N LEU A 77 9.78 -4.19 -12.75
CA LEU A 77 10.84 -4.46 -11.80
C LEU A 77 12.14 -4.70 -12.56
N VAL A 78 13.24 -4.07 -12.12
CA VAL A 78 14.61 -4.20 -12.67
C VAL A 78 14.73 -3.79 -14.15
N ASP A 79 14.12 -4.53 -15.08
CA ASP A 79 14.15 -4.31 -16.53
C ASP A 79 12.73 -4.20 -17.12
N ALA A 80 12.55 -3.29 -18.09
CA ALA A 80 11.24 -3.02 -18.68
C ALA A 80 10.75 -4.08 -19.67
N GLN A 81 11.68 -4.78 -20.34
CA GLN A 81 11.36 -5.82 -21.32
C GLN A 81 10.99 -7.13 -20.64
N TYR A 82 11.69 -7.50 -19.56
CA TYR A 82 11.50 -8.79 -18.89
C TYR A 82 10.66 -8.69 -17.61
N GLY A 83 10.74 -7.57 -16.89
CA GLY A 83 10.09 -7.39 -15.59
C GLY A 83 8.79 -6.61 -15.65
N SER A 84 8.18 -6.45 -16.83
CA SER A 84 6.97 -5.66 -17.03
C SER A 84 5.79 -6.22 -16.23
N CYS A 85 5.06 -5.34 -15.53
CA CYS A 85 3.83 -5.68 -14.81
C CYS A 85 2.66 -5.98 -15.77
N GLY A 86 2.83 -5.75 -17.07
CA GLY A 86 1.85 -6.08 -18.11
C GLY A 86 1.79 -7.57 -18.45
N TYR A 87 2.81 -8.35 -18.10
CA TYR A 87 2.78 -9.80 -18.24
C TYR A 87 1.82 -10.44 -17.24
N ASP A 88 1.22 -11.56 -17.65
CA ASP A 88 0.28 -12.29 -16.81
C ASP A 88 0.95 -12.77 -15.51
N GLY A 89 0.29 -12.52 -14.39
CA GLY A 89 0.81 -12.81 -13.05
C GLY A 89 1.92 -11.88 -12.53
N TYR A 90 2.45 -10.93 -13.32
CA TYR A 90 3.55 -10.08 -12.88
C TYR A 90 3.06 -8.80 -12.17
N GLY A 91 1.96 -8.21 -12.64
CA GLY A 91 1.33 -7.03 -12.04
C GLY A 91 0.31 -7.36 -10.95
N THR A 92 0.69 -8.14 -9.92
CA THR A 92 -0.28 -8.59 -8.91
C THR A 92 -0.82 -7.43 -8.05
N TRP A 93 -2.02 -7.62 -7.49
CA TRP A 93 -2.66 -6.63 -6.62
C TRP A 93 -1.77 -6.29 -5.41
N GLN A 94 -1.16 -7.29 -4.80
CA GLN A 94 -0.32 -7.10 -3.64
C GLN A 94 0.94 -6.30 -3.99
N MET A 95 1.51 -6.51 -5.18
CA MET A 95 2.68 -5.79 -5.65
C MET A 95 2.40 -4.31 -5.92
N LEU A 96 1.25 -4.00 -6.53
CA LEU A 96 0.91 -2.62 -6.92
C LEU A 96 0.08 -1.92 -5.85
N GLU A 97 -1.19 -2.29 -5.73
CA GLU A 97 -2.13 -1.69 -4.78
C GLU A 97 -1.74 -1.96 -3.32
N GLY A 98 -1.21 -3.15 -3.05
CA GLY A 98 -0.72 -3.53 -1.73
C GLY A 98 0.41 -2.61 -1.28
N ARG A 99 1.50 -2.49 -2.06
CA ARG A 99 2.65 -1.61 -1.68
C ARG A 99 2.25 -0.15 -1.59
N TYR A 100 1.38 0.32 -2.48
CA TYR A 100 0.81 1.66 -2.36
C TYR A 100 0.08 1.84 -1.02
N THR A 101 -0.71 0.85 -0.60
CA THR A 101 -1.43 0.86 0.68
C THR A 101 -0.46 0.89 1.86
N LEU A 102 0.61 0.08 1.84
CA LEU A 102 1.61 0.09 2.91
C LEU A 102 2.32 1.43 3.01
N ALA A 103 2.69 2.03 1.88
CA ALA A 103 3.31 3.35 1.87
C ALA A 103 2.39 4.42 2.49
N VAL A 104 1.09 4.43 2.15
CA VAL A 104 0.12 5.35 2.75
C VAL A 104 -0.05 5.12 4.25
N VAL A 105 -0.19 3.86 4.67
CA VAL A 105 -0.34 3.48 6.08
C VAL A 105 0.88 3.93 6.88
N PHE A 106 2.08 3.61 6.39
CA PHE A 106 3.31 3.88 7.12
C PHE A 106 3.68 5.36 7.14
N GLU A 107 3.65 6.03 5.98
CA GLU A 107 4.10 7.43 5.87
C GLU A 107 3.10 8.42 6.49
N TYR A 108 1.81 8.09 6.50
CA TYR A 108 0.78 8.99 7.03
C TYR A 108 0.13 8.48 8.30
N ALA A 109 -0.53 7.31 8.27
CA ALA A 109 -1.32 6.86 9.40
C ALA A 109 -0.44 6.56 10.62
N ALA A 110 0.71 5.89 10.44
CA ALA A 110 1.63 5.61 11.52
C ALA A 110 2.38 6.89 11.99
N THR A 111 2.87 7.72 11.06
CA THR A 111 3.54 9.01 11.40
C THR A 111 2.64 9.96 12.20
N LEU A 112 1.35 10.01 11.88
CA LEU A 112 0.35 10.79 12.61
C LEU A 112 -0.19 10.07 13.87
N ALA A 113 0.37 8.92 14.21
CA ALA A 113 -0.05 8.08 15.33
C ALA A 113 -1.53 7.71 15.31
N LEU A 114 -2.12 7.52 14.11
CA LEU A 114 -3.50 7.05 13.93
C LEU A 114 -3.59 5.52 14.07
N VAL A 115 -2.51 4.83 13.75
CA VAL A 115 -2.40 3.37 13.87
C VAL A 115 -1.13 3.01 14.63
N ASP A 116 -1.21 1.94 15.40
CA ASP A 116 -0.04 1.22 15.88
C ASP A 116 0.37 0.21 14.79
N VAL A 117 1.66 -0.07 14.65
CA VAL A 117 2.20 -0.97 13.62
C VAL A 117 3.07 -2.05 14.23
N ALA A 118 2.99 -3.26 13.69
CA ALA A 118 3.96 -4.32 13.89
C ALA A 118 4.83 -4.40 12.63
N TYR A 119 6.12 -4.18 12.79
CA TYR A 119 7.07 -4.01 11.68
C TYR A 119 8.33 -4.83 11.94
N ASP A 120 8.71 -5.61 10.93
CA ASP A 120 9.94 -6.42 10.89
C ASP A 120 10.92 -5.86 9.84
N GLU A 121 12.09 -6.47 9.75
CA GLU A 121 13.03 -6.21 8.66
C GLU A 121 12.36 -6.48 7.29
N PRO A 122 12.45 -5.56 6.31
CA PRO A 122 11.78 -5.74 5.02
C PRO A 122 12.31 -6.92 4.20
N GLU A 123 13.60 -7.24 4.35
CA GLU A 123 14.24 -8.32 3.62
C GLU A 123 13.60 -9.67 3.97
N GLY A 124 13.09 -10.36 2.96
CA GLY A 124 12.43 -11.66 3.13
C GLY A 124 11.06 -11.60 3.83
N ALA A 125 10.56 -10.42 4.20
CA ALA A 125 9.23 -10.29 4.82
C ALA A 125 8.10 -10.64 3.85
N ARG A 126 8.31 -10.47 2.55
CA ARG A 126 7.31 -10.73 1.49
C ARG A 126 7.97 -11.32 0.26
N ASP A 127 7.33 -12.32 -0.35
CA ASP A 127 7.81 -13.02 -1.56
C ASP A 127 6.81 -13.03 -2.73
N ASP A 128 5.69 -12.31 -2.59
CA ASP A 128 4.61 -12.24 -3.57
C ASP A 128 4.96 -11.50 -4.88
N PHE A 129 6.20 -11.03 -5.03
CA PHE A 129 6.76 -10.47 -6.26
C PHE A 129 7.79 -11.39 -6.93
N ARG A 130 8.20 -12.49 -6.28
CA ARG A 130 9.22 -13.42 -6.78
C ARG A 130 8.81 -14.18 -8.03
N TYR A 131 7.51 -14.23 -8.32
CA TYR A 131 7.01 -14.81 -9.57
C TYR A 131 7.48 -14.03 -10.80
N ASN A 132 7.82 -12.75 -10.64
CA ASN A 132 8.50 -11.98 -11.66
C ASN A 132 9.99 -12.37 -11.66
N ALA A 133 10.43 -13.12 -12.67
CA ALA A 133 11.81 -13.59 -12.77
C ALA A 133 12.85 -12.45 -12.72
N SER A 134 12.50 -11.24 -13.17
CA SER A 134 13.40 -10.07 -13.06
C SER A 134 13.58 -9.59 -11.62
N ALA A 135 12.78 -10.06 -10.67
CA ALA A 135 12.83 -9.68 -9.27
C ALA A 135 13.41 -10.76 -8.35
N GLU A 136 13.91 -11.88 -8.91
CA GLU A 136 14.41 -13.03 -8.15
C GLU A 136 15.50 -12.64 -7.14
N GLU A 137 16.37 -11.69 -7.47
CA GLU A 137 17.48 -11.23 -6.62
C GLU A 137 17.10 -10.07 -5.67
N LEU A 138 15.90 -9.49 -5.76
CA LEU A 138 15.56 -8.31 -4.97
C LEU A 138 15.22 -8.66 -3.53
N PRO A 139 15.89 -8.19 -2.48
CA PRO A 139 15.60 -8.59 -1.10
C PRO A 139 14.18 -8.19 -0.64
N TYR A 140 13.65 -7.10 -1.18
CA TYR A 140 12.31 -6.54 -0.94
C TYR A 140 11.95 -5.54 -2.07
N LEU A 141 10.69 -5.08 -2.16
CA LEU A 141 10.30 -4.03 -3.13
C LEU A 141 10.32 -2.62 -2.56
N SER A 142 10.04 -2.50 -1.28
CA SER A 142 10.05 -1.25 -0.53
C SER A 142 10.42 -1.50 0.92
N ARG A 143 10.86 -0.45 1.63
CA ARG A 143 11.03 -0.54 3.09
C ARG A 143 9.74 -0.91 3.83
N TYR A 144 8.56 -0.76 3.21
CA TYR A 144 7.29 -1.09 3.87
C TYR A 144 6.93 -2.56 3.77
N ASP A 145 7.69 -3.37 3.05
CA ASP A 145 7.42 -4.80 2.93
C ASP A 145 7.48 -5.50 4.31
N GLY A 146 8.24 -4.94 5.26
CA GLY A 146 8.30 -5.34 6.66
C GLY A 146 7.05 -5.06 7.49
N LEU A 147 6.06 -4.32 6.99
CA LEU A 147 4.81 -4.08 7.73
C LEU A 147 3.99 -5.38 7.78
N ARG A 148 3.84 -5.95 8.99
CA ARG A 148 3.15 -7.22 9.25
C ARG A 148 1.69 -7.02 9.63
N ALA A 149 1.45 -6.14 10.60
CA ALA A 149 0.13 -5.89 11.12
C ALA A 149 -0.03 -4.42 11.52
N LEU A 150 -1.28 -4.00 11.67
CA LEU A 150 -1.62 -2.68 12.21
C LEU A 150 -2.81 -2.76 13.15
N ARG A 151 -2.97 -1.75 14.00
CA ARG A 151 -4.12 -1.59 14.88
C ARG A 151 -4.57 -0.14 14.85
N LEU A 152 -5.84 0.10 14.51
CA LEU A 152 -6.42 1.44 14.58
C LEU A 152 -6.60 1.85 16.05
N ASN A 153 -5.95 2.93 16.48
CA ASN A 153 -6.04 3.40 17.85
C ASN A 153 -7.14 4.47 18.03
N GLY A 154 -7.25 5.03 19.23
CA GLY A 154 -8.29 6.02 19.55
C GLY A 154 -8.24 7.29 18.72
N LEU A 155 -7.04 7.78 18.40
CA LEU A 155 -6.85 8.95 17.56
C LEU A 155 -7.24 8.65 16.11
N GLY A 156 -6.84 7.48 15.59
CA GLY A 156 -7.23 7.03 14.26
C GLY A 156 -8.73 6.81 14.12
N ALA A 157 -9.37 6.21 15.12
CA ALA A 157 -10.82 6.02 15.15
C ALA A 157 -11.56 7.37 15.10
N TYR A 158 -11.09 8.37 15.87
CA TYR A 158 -11.63 9.73 15.82
C TYR A 158 -11.40 10.40 14.46
N ALA A 159 -10.17 10.35 13.92
CA ALA A 159 -9.83 10.96 12.65
C ALA A 159 -10.61 10.38 11.46
N LEU A 160 -11.03 9.11 11.55
CA LEU A 160 -11.85 8.42 10.55
C LEU A 160 -13.36 8.53 10.83
N GLY A 161 -13.78 9.29 11.86
CA GLY A 161 -15.19 9.50 12.19
C GLY A 161 -15.90 8.28 12.77
N LEU A 162 -15.15 7.31 13.33
CA LEU A 162 -15.73 6.13 13.99
C LEU A 162 -16.14 6.40 15.44
N THR A 163 -15.66 7.49 16.03
CA THR A 163 -15.95 7.92 17.40
C THR A 163 -15.94 9.45 17.51
N ASP A 164 -16.79 10.02 18.36
CA ASP A 164 -16.89 11.48 18.53
C ASP A 164 -15.82 12.11 19.45
N ARG A 165 -14.97 11.30 20.08
CA ARG A 165 -13.90 11.78 20.96
C ARG A 165 -12.60 11.00 20.73
N PRO A 166 -11.44 11.68 20.66
CA PRO A 166 -10.16 10.99 20.69
C PRO A 166 -10.02 10.34 22.07
N ALA A 167 -10.00 9.01 22.12
CA ALA A 167 -9.68 8.30 23.34
C ALA A 167 -8.21 8.55 23.71
N HIS A 168 -7.93 8.76 25.00
CA HIS A 168 -6.56 8.83 25.49
C HIS A 168 -5.82 7.51 25.19
N PRO A 169 -4.55 7.56 24.77
CA PRO A 169 -3.78 6.35 24.51
C PRO A 169 -3.77 5.50 25.79
N ARG A 170 -4.25 4.25 25.69
CA ARG A 170 -4.09 3.29 26.79
C ARG A 170 -2.62 2.85 26.81
N PRO A 171 -1.97 2.81 27.98
CA PRO A 171 -0.62 2.25 28.08
C PRO A 171 -0.61 0.80 27.61
N LEU A 172 0.51 0.41 26.99
CA LEU A 172 0.80 -0.93 26.46
C LEU A 172 0.74 -1.99 27.55
#